data_AF-A0A651DLQ6-F1
#
_entry.id   AF-A0A651DLQ6-F1
#
_cell.length_a   1.000
_cell.length_b   1.000
_cell.length_c   1.000
_cell.angle_alpha   90.00
_cell.angle_beta   90.00
_cell.angle_gamma   90.00
#
_symmetry.space_group_name_H-M   'P 1'
#
loop_
_entity.id
_entity.type
_entity.pdbx_description
1 polymer ?
#
loop_
_entity_poly.entity_id
_entity_poly.type
_entity_poly.pdbx_seq_one_letter_code
_entity_poly.pdbx_strand_id
1 'polypeptide(L)'
;MRSDVRRGGPLERLLIATVPVLVATSFGACTLEQRFDPELESVEVVGDDTLDVEGVEAPGLPGPPSVTPEEAVTTTLEVFREAVRVGDLSLALSLFHRDALLIDDLATGVSPQATRGETLIDVRRRYAEGLRLRSEVLEVREIEGSFLVSSRSVVVDAEGDPGPEGERSYLQESALLVPSAEGWRIALFHRSAPSTLQNPGT
;
A
#
# COMPACT_ATOMS: atom_id res chain seq x y z
N MET A 1 73.33 -17.06 -1.95
CA MET A 1 73.84 -17.90 -0.84
C MET A 1 72.60 -18.52 -0.20
N ARG A 2 72.50 -19.86 -0.29
CA ARG A 2 71.70 -20.87 0.48
C ARG A 2 70.45 -20.37 1.24
N SER A 3 69.24 -20.84 0.90
CA SER A 3 68.59 -22.09 1.41
C SER A 3 68.29 -21.96 2.92
N ASP A 4 67.08 -22.08 3.45
CA ASP A 4 66.11 -23.19 3.37
C ASP A 4 64.72 -22.69 3.86
N VAL A 5 63.58 -22.97 3.20
CA VAL A 5 62.82 -24.24 3.11
C VAL A 5 61.93 -24.53 4.34
N ARG A 6 60.63 -24.26 4.10
CA ARG A 6 59.42 -25.06 4.39
C ARG A 6 59.07 -25.47 5.84
N ARG A 7 57.79 -25.24 6.17
CA ARG A 7 56.76 -26.23 6.59
C ARG A 7 55.43 -25.44 6.65
N GLY A 8 54.28 -25.86 6.13
CA GLY A 8 53.85 -27.17 5.68
C GLY A 8 52.55 -27.56 6.38
N GLY A 9 51.41 -27.31 5.72
CA GLY A 9 50.13 -28.04 5.86
C GLY A 9 49.14 -27.58 6.94
N PRO A 10 47.91 -28.12 6.95
CA PRO A 10 47.05 -28.46 5.81
C PRO A 10 45.63 -27.87 5.95
N LEU A 11 44.88 -27.91 4.83
CA LEU A 11 43.42 -27.89 4.80
C LEU A 11 42.83 -28.83 5.88
N GLU A 12 41.69 -28.42 6.45
CA GLU A 12 40.75 -29.15 7.33
C GLU A 12 40.48 -28.26 8.55
N ARG A 13 39.39 -27.49 8.58
CA ARG A 13 38.10 -28.05 8.96
C ARG A 13 36.96 -27.23 8.39
N LEU A 14 36.34 -27.82 7.38
CA LEU A 14 34.96 -27.61 7.00
C LEU A 14 34.09 -27.94 8.23
N LEU A 15 33.70 -26.93 9.01
CA LEU A 15 32.60 -27.11 9.97
C LEU A 15 31.30 -26.90 9.20
N ILE A 16 30.82 -27.98 8.60
CA ILE A 16 29.42 -28.16 8.27
C ILE A 16 28.68 -28.17 9.60
N ALA A 17 28.24 -26.99 10.04
CA ALA A 17 27.23 -26.88 11.07
C ALA A 17 25.89 -27.15 10.40
N THR A 18 25.44 -28.39 10.57
CA THR A 18 24.11 -28.90 10.29
C THR A 18 23.03 -27.93 10.74
N VAL A 19 22.20 -27.58 9.78
CA VAL A 19 20.88 -26.94 9.87
C VAL A 19 19.97 -27.68 10.86
N PRO A 20 19.26 -26.96 11.74
CA PRO A 20 17.89 -27.29 12.08
C PRO A 20 16.96 -26.28 11.39
N VAL A 21 16.36 -26.72 10.28
CA VAL A 21 15.11 -26.17 9.76
C VAL A 21 14.08 -26.46 10.84
N LEU A 22 13.72 -25.45 11.61
CA LEU A 22 12.56 -25.50 12.48
C LEU A 22 11.45 -24.73 11.77
N VAL A 23 10.71 -25.47 10.95
CA VAL A 23 9.37 -25.09 10.50
C VAL A 23 8.50 -25.04 11.74
N ALA A 24 8.26 -23.84 12.26
CA ALA A 24 7.17 -23.58 13.19
C ALA A 24 6.05 -22.88 12.42
N THR A 25 5.24 -23.69 11.74
CA THR A 25 3.88 -23.34 11.32
C THR A 25 3.09 -22.86 12.53
N SER A 26 2.95 -21.55 12.66
CA SER A 26 2.00 -20.96 13.59
C SER A 26 0.84 -20.42 12.76
N PHE A 27 -0.08 -21.32 12.41
CA PHE A 27 -1.45 -20.95 12.08
C PHE A 27 -2.11 -20.42 13.36
N GLY A 28 -1.85 -19.14 13.64
CA GLY A 28 -2.59 -18.37 14.63
C GLY A 28 -3.88 -17.91 13.98
N ALA A 29 -4.90 -18.78 14.03
CA ALA A 29 -6.27 -18.44 13.73
C ALA A 29 -6.74 -17.35 14.69
N CYS A 30 -6.79 -16.10 14.22
CA CYS A 30 -7.60 -15.07 14.84
C CYS A 30 -9.06 -15.33 14.45
N THR A 31 -9.88 -15.53 15.47
CA THR A 31 -11.24 -16.06 15.46
C THR A 31 -12.23 -15.20 14.68
N LEU A 32 -12.77 -15.77 13.61
CA LEU A 32 -13.97 -15.28 12.94
C LEU A 32 -15.17 -15.87 13.70
N GLU A 33 -15.79 -15.07 14.58
CA GLU A 33 -17.05 -15.47 15.23
C GLU A 33 -18.18 -15.47 14.19
N GLN A 34 -18.40 -16.62 13.54
CA GLN A 34 -19.60 -16.91 12.79
C GLN A 34 -20.54 -17.71 13.70
N ARG A 35 -21.48 -17.03 14.37
CA ARG A 35 -22.61 -17.71 15.02
C ARG A 35 -23.59 -18.15 13.93
N PHE A 36 -23.35 -19.32 13.36
CA PHE A 36 -24.37 -20.09 12.66
C PHE A 36 -24.98 -21.05 13.68
N ASP A 37 -26.26 -20.86 13.97
CA ASP A 37 -27.08 -21.76 14.75
C ASP A 37 -27.56 -22.90 13.83
N PRO A 38 -27.18 -24.17 14.06
CA PRO A 38 -27.56 -25.29 13.22
C PRO A 38 -28.72 -26.07 13.84
N GLU A 39 -29.83 -25.39 14.12
CA GLU A 39 -31.10 -26.05 14.42
C GLU A 39 -32.22 -25.34 13.66
N LEU A 40 -32.39 -25.66 12.38
CA LEU A 40 -33.67 -25.60 11.68
C LEU A 40 -33.56 -26.52 10.46
N GLU A 41 -33.53 -27.82 10.77
CA GLU A 41 -33.79 -28.89 9.82
C GLU A 41 -35.23 -28.77 9.28
N SER A 42 -35.37 -28.92 7.97
CA SER A 42 -36.56 -29.36 7.24
C SER A 42 -37.84 -28.51 7.32
N VAL A 43 -38.05 -27.68 6.29
CA VAL A 43 -39.39 -27.48 5.72
C VAL A 43 -39.27 -27.58 4.19
N GLU A 44 -39.62 -28.74 3.64
CA GLU A 44 -40.05 -28.82 2.24
C GLU A 44 -41.35 -28.03 2.11
N VAL A 45 -41.35 -26.98 1.28
CA VAL A 45 -42.58 -26.51 0.62
C VAL A 45 -42.29 -26.44 -0.88
N VAL A 46 -42.86 -27.40 -1.58
CA VAL A 46 -43.16 -27.36 -3.00
C VAL A 46 -44.27 -26.31 -3.19
N GLY A 47 -44.12 -25.43 -4.19
CA GLY A 47 -45.25 -24.71 -4.79
C GLY A 47 -45.04 -23.21 -4.98
N ASP A 48 -44.81 -22.85 -6.24
CA ASP A 48 -45.34 -21.69 -6.95
C ASP A 48 -46.11 -20.65 -6.10
N ASP A 49 -45.45 -19.52 -5.84
CA ASP A 49 -46.13 -18.23 -5.75
C ASP A 49 -45.13 -17.16 -6.21
N THR A 50 -45.38 -16.60 -7.38
CA THR A 50 -44.83 -15.35 -7.85
C THR A 50 -45.14 -14.27 -6.82
N LEU A 51 -44.20 -13.98 -5.93
CA LEU A 51 -44.21 -12.73 -5.18
C LEU A 51 -43.71 -11.63 -6.13
N ASP A 52 -44.66 -11.07 -6.88
CA ASP A 52 -44.61 -9.68 -7.28
C ASP A 52 -44.39 -8.85 -6.01
N VAL A 53 -43.12 -8.48 -5.75
CA VAL A 53 -42.82 -7.44 -4.77
C VAL A 53 -43.15 -6.12 -5.46
N GLU A 54 -44.44 -5.82 -5.56
CA GLU A 54 -44.93 -4.48 -5.77
C GLU A 54 -44.32 -3.56 -4.70
N GLY A 55 -43.89 -2.39 -5.18
CA GLY A 55 -43.06 -1.44 -4.46
C GLY A 55 -43.52 -1.17 -3.03
N VAL A 56 -42.70 -1.62 -2.09
CA VAL A 56 -42.60 -0.95 -0.79
C VAL A 56 -41.37 -0.05 -0.88
N GLU A 57 -41.55 1.11 -1.51
CA GLU A 57 -40.66 2.26 -1.29
C GLU A 57 -40.74 2.58 0.20
N ALA A 58 -39.78 2.08 0.99
CA ALA A 58 -39.59 2.55 2.34
C ALA A 58 -39.39 4.07 2.28
N PRO A 59 -40.21 4.88 2.96
CA PRO A 59 -40.11 6.33 2.87
C PRO A 59 -38.77 6.78 3.44
N GLY A 60 -37.87 7.19 2.55
CA GLY A 60 -36.79 8.13 2.84
C GLY A 60 -35.63 7.62 3.70
N LEU A 61 -35.33 6.31 3.71
CA LEU A 61 -33.96 5.93 4.08
C LEU A 61 -33.05 6.35 2.93
N PRO A 62 -32.11 7.30 3.13
CA PRO A 62 -31.14 7.59 2.09
C PRO A 62 -30.43 6.28 1.77
N GLY A 63 -30.51 5.84 0.51
CA GLY A 63 -29.65 4.78 0.03
C GLY A 63 -28.19 5.13 0.35
N PRO A 64 -27.30 4.13 0.48
CA PRO A 64 -25.88 4.44 0.67
C PRO A 64 -25.46 5.43 -0.42
N PRO A 65 -24.69 6.48 -0.09
CA PRO A 65 -24.28 7.47 -1.07
C PRO A 65 -23.66 6.75 -2.26
N SER A 66 -24.16 7.04 -3.47
CA SER A 66 -23.56 6.52 -4.68
C SER A 66 -22.16 7.10 -4.78
N VAL A 67 -21.15 6.28 -4.53
CA VAL A 67 -19.75 6.69 -4.65
C VAL A 67 -19.44 6.86 -6.14
N THR A 68 -19.04 8.07 -6.54
CA THR A 68 -18.64 8.30 -7.93
C THR A 68 -17.31 7.60 -8.23
N PRO A 69 -17.01 7.24 -9.50
CA PRO A 69 -15.70 6.71 -9.86
C PRO A 69 -14.54 7.59 -9.37
N GLU A 70 -14.69 8.91 -9.45
CA GLU A 70 -13.72 9.91 -9.00
C GLU A 70 -13.49 9.86 -7.49
N GLU A 71 -14.55 9.73 -6.70
CA GLU A 71 -14.46 9.53 -5.24
C GLU A 71 -13.79 8.20 -4.91
N ALA A 72 -14.10 7.12 -5.66
CA ALA A 72 -13.53 5.81 -5.44
C ALA A 72 -12.01 5.76 -5.73
N VAL A 73 -11.54 6.39 -6.81
CA VAL A 73 -10.11 6.45 -7.14
C VAL A 73 -9.33 7.33 -6.15
N THR A 74 -9.94 8.44 -5.72
CA THR A 74 -9.38 9.32 -4.70
C THR A 74 -9.23 8.58 -3.37
N THR A 75 -10.30 7.89 -2.94
CA THR A 75 -10.30 7.05 -1.73
C THR A 75 -9.23 5.97 -1.82
N THR A 76 -9.09 5.30 -2.96
CA THR A 76 -8.06 4.25 -3.17
C THR A 76 -6.65 4.81 -2.94
N LEU A 77 -6.38 6.02 -3.45
CA LEU A 77 -5.08 6.68 -3.29
C LEU A 77 -4.84 7.14 -1.85
N GLU A 78 -5.87 7.61 -1.14
CA GLU A 78 -5.80 7.95 0.28
C GLU A 78 -5.51 6.73 1.15
N VAL A 79 -6.19 5.61 0.91
CA VAL A 79 -5.94 4.34 1.61
C VAL A 79 -4.50 3.88 1.35
N PHE A 80 -4.00 3.99 0.12
CA PHE A 80 -2.60 3.68 -0.19
C PHE A 80 -1.62 4.54 0.64
N ARG A 81 -1.80 5.86 0.64
CA ARG A 81 -0.94 6.79 1.41
C ARG A 81 -0.95 6.45 2.90
N GLU A 82 -2.14 6.20 3.43
CA GLU A 82 -2.33 5.86 4.84
C GLU A 82 -1.68 4.52 5.18
N ALA A 83 -1.87 3.49 4.36
CA ALA A 83 -1.25 2.18 4.53
C ALA A 83 0.29 2.30 4.58
N VAL A 84 0.89 3.08 3.68
CA VAL A 84 2.34 3.35 3.70
C VAL A 84 2.75 4.12 4.97
N ARG A 85 1.97 5.11 5.39
CA ARG A 85 2.26 5.92 6.58
C ARG A 85 2.27 5.08 7.86
N VAL A 86 1.25 4.22 8.05
CA VAL A 86 1.14 3.37 9.25
C VAL A 86 2.06 2.15 9.18
N GLY A 87 2.47 1.74 7.97
CA GLY A 87 3.34 0.59 7.72
C GLY A 87 2.61 -0.70 7.40
N ASP A 88 1.35 -0.63 6.96
CA ASP A 88 0.64 -1.77 6.39
C ASP A 88 1.07 -1.95 4.92
N LEU A 89 2.27 -2.51 4.74
CA LEU A 89 2.84 -2.73 3.42
C LEU A 89 2.08 -3.77 2.61
N SER A 90 1.39 -4.71 3.28
CA SER A 90 0.57 -5.72 2.61
C SER A 90 -0.63 -5.05 1.93
N LEU A 91 -1.35 -4.20 2.64
CA LEU A 91 -2.45 -3.42 2.09
C LEU A 91 -1.95 -2.49 0.98
N ALA A 92 -0.87 -1.73 1.24
CA ALA A 92 -0.30 -0.82 0.24
C ALA A 92 0.06 -1.55 -1.07
N LEU A 93 0.68 -2.73 -0.98
CA LEU A 93 1.03 -3.54 -2.15
C LEU A 93 -0.21 -4.14 -2.85
N SER A 94 -1.25 -4.51 -2.11
CA SER A 94 -2.50 -5.05 -2.70
C SER A 94 -3.29 -4.02 -3.54
N LEU A 95 -3.08 -2.73 -3.30
CA LEU A 95 -3.73 -1.66 -4.05
C LEU A 95 -3.09 -1.41 -5.42
N PHE A 96 -1.90 -1.95 -5.66
CA PHE A 96 -1.28 -1.84 -6.98
C PHE A 96 -1.81 -2.90 -7.95
N HIS A 97 -1.86 -2.52 -9.22
CA HIS A 97 -1.98 -3.47 -10.31
C HIS A 97 -0.75 -4.40 -10.33
N ARG A 98 -0.90 -5.62 -10.87
CA ARG A 98 0.19 -6.60 -10.96
C ARG A 98 1.46 -6.00 -11.58
N ASP A 99 1.28 -5.29 -12.68
CA ASP A 99 2.36 -4.71 -13.49
C ASP A 99 2.62 -3.23 -13.20
N ALA A 100 2.23 -2.75 -12.01
CA ALA A 100 2.32 -1.34 -11.72
C ALA A 100 3.75 -0.82 -11.58
N LEU A 101 3.95 0.43 -11.99
CA LEU A 101 5.19 1.18 -11.82
C LEU A 101 5.11 2.09 -10.59
N LEU A 102 6.17 2.08 -9.78
CA LEU A 102 6.32 2.95 -8.61
C LEU A 102 7.63 3.72 -8.73
N ILE A 103 7.53 5.04 -8.75
CA ILE A 103 8.66 5.98 -8.70
C ILE A 103 8.38 6.91 -7.52
N ASP A 104 9.21 6.89 -6.49
CA ASP A 104 9.01 7.74 -5.31
C ASP A 104 10.34 8.35 -4.87
N ASP A 105 10.50 9.65 -5.08
CA ASP A 105 11.70 10.41 -4.75
C ASP A 105 11.93 10.54 -3.23
N LEU A 106 10.94 10.21 -2.39
CA LEU A 106 11.16 10.10 -0.94
C LEU A 106 12.01 8.87 -0.58
N ALA A 107 12.02 7.87 -1.45
CA ALA A 107 12.81 6.67 -1.27
C ALA A 107 14.27 6.96 -1.66
N THR A 108 15.09 7.27 -0.67
CA THR A 108 16.48 7.71 -0.89
C THR A 108 17.44 6.56 -0.68
N GLY A 109 18.38 6.36 -1.61
CA GLY A 109 19.40 5.32 -1.49
C GLY A 109 18.90 3.92 -1.89
N VAL A 110 17.74 3.84 -2.53
CA VAL A 110 17.28 2.59 -3.15
C VAL A 110 17.89 2.42 -4.54
N SER A 111 18.23 1.19 -4.89
CA SER A 111 18.75 0.86 -6.21
C SER A 111 17.74 1.20 -7.31
N PRO A 112 18.15 1.61 -8.52
CA PRO A 112 17.25 1.71 -9.68
C PRO A 112 16.53 0.39 -10.02
N GLN A 113 16.99 -0.75 -9.49
CA GLN A 113 16.39 -2.07 -9.67
C GLN A 113 15.53 -2.51 -8.47
N ALA A 114 15.27 -1.61 -7.53
CA ALA A 114 14.49 -1.92 -6.33
C ALA A 114 13.08 -2.39 -6.69
N THR A 115 12.62 -3.38 -5.94
CA THR A 115 11.23 -3.81 -5.95
C THR A 115 10.34 -2.74 -5.33
N ARG A 116 9.04 -2.77 -5.67
CA ARG A 116 8.03 -1.90 -5.04
C ARG A 116 8.07 -2.00 -3.51
N GLY A 117 8.24 -3.21 -2.97
CA GLY A 117 8.32 -3.44 -1.53
C GLY A 117 9.51 -2.73 -0.89
N GLU A 118 10.70 -2.82 -1.49
CA GLU A 118 11.91 -2.13 -1.01
C GLU A 118 11.74 -0.61 -1.03
N THR A 119 11.16 -0.06 -2.10
CA THR A 119 10.84 1.37 -2.18
C THR A 119 9.89 1.80 -1.05
N LEU A 120 8.81 1.05 -0.83
CA LEU A 120 7.84 1.38 0.23
C LEU A 120 8.41 1.23 1.64
N ILE A 121 9.35 0.28 1.86
CA ILE A 121 10.07 0.15 3.13
C ILE A 121 10.91 1.41 3.41
N ASP A 122 11.59 1.95 2.40
CA ASP A 122 12.40 3.17 2.57
C ASP A 122 11.51 4.38 2.89
N VAL A 123 10.41 4.56 2.15
CA VAL A 123 9.42 5.60 2.42
C VAL A 123 8.83 5.45 3.83
N ARG A 124 8.51 4.22 4.25
CA ARG A 124 8.02 3.94 5.60
C ARG A 124 9.04 4.32 6.67
N ARG A 125 10.33 4.12 6.42
CA ARG A 125 11.42 4.55 7.31
C ARG A 125 11.39 6.06 7.48
N ARG A 126 11.20 6.84 6.40
CA ARG A 126 11.04 8.31 6.49
C ARG A 126 9.87 8.71 7.39
N TYR A 127 8.71 8.04 7.26
CA TYR A 127 7.58 8.25 8.17
C TYR A 127 7.91 7.88 9.63
N ALA A 128 8.69 6.83 9.85
CA ALA A 128 9.15 6.45 11.20
C ALA A 128 10.12 7.48 11.80
N GLU A 129 10.90 8.16 10.96
CA GLU A 129 11.81 9.25 11.31
C GLU A 129 11.08 10.59 11.55
N GLY A 130 9.74 10.61 11.41
CA GLY A 130 8.91 11.77 11.72
C GLY A 130 8.45 12.58 10.52
N LEU A 131 8.66 12.11 9.28
CA LEU A 131 8.04 12.71 8.10
C LEU A 131 6.51 12.72 8.27
N ARG A 132 5.90 13.88 8.03
CA ARG A 132 4.43 14.02 7.97
C ARG A 132 4.08 14.79 6.71
N LEU A 133 3.11 14.27 5.97
CA LEU A 133 2.65 14.88 4.74
C LEU A 133 1.16 15.17 4.86
N ARG A 134 0.75 16.34 4.38
CA ARG A 134 -0.65 16.66 4.10
C ARG A 134 -0.84 16.75 2.59
N SER A 135 -1.69 15.88 2.06
CA SER A 135 -1.96 15.80 0.63
C SER A 135 -3.26 16.51 0.28
N GLU A 136 -3.28 17.12 -0.90
CA GLU A 136 -4.43 17.76 -1.52
C GLU A 136 -4.55 17.25 -2.96
N VAL A 137 -5.73 16.77 -3.33
CA VAL A 137 -6.00 16.40 -4.73
C VAL A 137 -6.20 17.69 -5.53
N LEU A 138 -5.44 17.81 -6.62
CA LEU A 138 -5.51 18.97 -7.51
C LEU A 138 -6.47 18.71 -8.68
N GLU A 139 -6.41 17.51 -9.23
CA GLU A 139 -7.16 17.13 -10.43
C GLU A 139 -7.41 15.63 -10.45
N VAL A 140 -8.60 15.24 -10.90
CA VAL A 140 -8.96 13.87 -11.26
C VAL A 140 -9.45 13.90 -12.69
N ARG A 141 -8.77 13.17 -13.59
CA ARG A 141 -9.07 13.17 -15.02
C ARG A 141 -9.28 11.75 -15.53
N GLU A 142 -10.42 11.51 -16.16
CA GLU A 142 -10.68 10.26 -16.86
C GLU A 142 -9.89 10.18 -18.18
N ILE A 143 -9.31 9.01 -18.45
CA ILE A 143 -8.57 8.67 -19.67
C ILE A 143 -8.92 7.22 -20.02
N GLU A 144 -9.77 7.03 -21.03
CA GLU A 144 -10.11 5.70 -21.57
C GLU A 144 -10.59 4.70 -20.48
N GLY A 145 -11.47 5.15 -19.59
CA GLY A 145 -11.99 4.33 -18.47
C GLY A 145 -11.02 4.12 -17.30
N SER A 146 -9.85 4.77 -17.35
CA SER A 146 -8.90 4.89 -16.25
C SER A 146 -8.92 6.31 -15.68
N PHE A 147 -8.31 6.53 -14.51
CA PHE A 147 -8.24 7.86 -13.91
C PHE A 147 -6.82 8.26 -13.57
N LEU A 148 -6.41 9.43 -14.05
CA LEU A 148 -5.20 10.11 -13.61
C LEU A 148 -5.56 11.06 -12.46
N VAL A 149 -4.99 10.81 -11.29
CA VAL A 149 -5.11 11.66 -10.11
C VAL A 149 -3.80 12.42 -9.92
N SER A 150 -3.89 13.75 -10.01
CA SER A 150 -2.79 14.65 -9.69
C SER A 150 -2.99 15.20 -8.29
N SER A 151 -1.97 15.15 -7.44
CA SER A 151 -2.04 15.67 -6.08
C SER A 151 -0.77 16.43 -5.72
N ARG A 152 -0.87 17.24 -4.68
CA ARG A 152 0.26 17.92 -4.07
C ARG A 152 0.30 17.57 -2.60
N SER A 153 1.48 17.23 -2.11
CA SER A 153 1.73 16.97 -0.70
C SER A 153 2.64 18.06 -0.13
N VAL A 154 2.38 18.53 1.07
CA VAL A 154 3.25 19.46 1.80
C VAL A 154 3.76 18.78 3.06
N VAL A 155 5.02 18.99 3.40
CA VAL A 155 5.56 18.55 4.69
C VAL A 155 4.92 19.39 5.79
N VAL A 156 4.42 18.74 6.84
CA VAL A 156 3.81 19.40 8.00
C VAL A 156 4.55 19.04 9.27
N ASP A 157 4.42 19.89 10.29
CA ASP A 157 4.97 19.64 11.61
C ASP A 157 4.11 18.64 12.42
N ALA A 158 4.43 18.48 13.71
CA ALA A 158 3.70 17.58 14.60
C ALA A 158 2.25 18.01 14.87
N GLU A 159 1.96 19.31 14.76
CA GLU A 159 0.62 19.90 14.91
C GLU A 159 -0.17 19.87 13.59
N GLY A 160 0.49 19.53 12.48
CA GLY A 160 -0.11 19.48 11.15
C GLY A 160 -0.05 20.82 10.41
N ASP A 161 0.73 21.79 10.90
CA ASP A 161 0.95 23.06 10.22
C ASP A 161 2.05 22.87 9.15
N PRO A 162 1.82 23.25 7.88
CA PRO A 162 2.86 23.30 6.86
C PRO A 162 3.93 24.37 7.09
N GLY A 163 3.81 25.20 8.13
CA GLY A 163 4.73 26.30 8.39
C GLY A 163 4.55 27.48 7.44
N PRO A 164 5.45 28.48 7.48
CA PRO A 164 5.33 29.70 6.67
C PRO A 164 5.50 29.39 5.17
N GLU A 165 4.73 30.08 4.31
CA GLU A 165 4.63 29.77 2.87
C GLU A 165 5.98 29.74 2.13
N GLY A 166 6.93 30.59 2.51
CA GLY A 166 8.25 30.67 1.86
C GLY A 166 9.19 29.51 2.16
N GLU A 167 8.88 28.68 3.16
CA GLU A 167 9.69 27.53 3.58
C GLU A 167 9.04 26.18 3.22
N ARG A 168 7.82 26.21 2.67
CA ARG A 168 7.06 25.02 2.31
C ARG A 168 7.74 24.29 1.16
N SER A 169 8.14 23.05 1.43
CA SER A 169 8.54 22.12 0.39
C SER A 169 7.33 21.28 -0.03
N TYR A 170 7.00 21.34 -1.32
CA TYR A 170 5.87 20.62 -1.91
C TYR A 170 6.36 19.43 -2.71
N LEU A 171 5.70 18.30 -2.56
CA LEU A 171 5.85 17.13 -3.41
C LEU A 171 4.70 17.10 -4.41
N GLN A 172 5.00 16.70 -5.64
CA GLN A 172 3.98 16.46 -6.66
C GLN A 172 3.77 14.96 -6.80
N GLU A 173 2.50 14.55 -6.80
CA GLU A 173 2.09 13.17 -6.93
C GLU A 173 1.23 13.01 -8.18
N SER A 174 1.43 11.93 -8.91
CA SER A 174 0.62 11.52 -10.05
C SER A 174 0.36 10.03 -9.97
N ALA A 175 -0.91 9.63 -9.96
CA ALA A 175 -1.32 8.25 -9.90
C ALA A 175 -2.28 7.92 -11.05
N LEU A 176 -1.98 6.88 -11.82
CA LEU A 176 -2.91 6.32 -12.78
C LEU A 176 -3.60 5.11 -12.15
N LEU A 177 -4.93 5.14 -12.05
CA LEU A 177 -5.75 4.07 -11.52
C LEU A 177 -6.56 3.42 -12.64
N VAL A 178 -6.57 2.09 -12.66
CA VAL A 178 -7.28 1.27 -13.64
C VAL A 178 -8.34 0.41 -12.94
N PRO A 179 -9.46 0.09 -13.61
CA PRO A 179 -10.47 -0.78 -13.04
C PRO A 179 -9.98 -2.23 -12.97
N SER A 180 -10.37 -2.95 -11.93
CA SER A 180 -10.15 -4.39 -11.78
C SER A 180 -11.38 -5.06 -11.17
N ALA A 181 -11.43 -6.40 -11.17
CA ALA A 181 -12.53 -7.16 -10.56
C ALA A 181 -12.69 -6.89 -9.05
N GLU A 182 -11.62 -6.47 -8.38
CA GLU A 182 -11.57 -6.18 -6.93
C GLU A 182 -11.63 -4.66 -6.63
N GLY A 183 -12.01 -3.84 -7.61
CA GLY A 183 -12.05 -2.38 -7.52
C GLY A 183 -10.88 -1.70 -8.22
N TRP A 184 -10.62 -0.45 -7.88
CA TRP A 184 -9.55 0.34 -8.52
C TRP A 184 -8.16 -0.12 -8.07
N ARG A 185 -7.22 -0.12 -9.02
CA ARG A 185 -5.83 -0.51 -8.77
C ARG A 185 -4.88 0.54 -9.35
N ILE A 186 -3.83 0.86 -8.61
CA ILE A 186 -2.81 1.82 -9.02
C ILE A 186 -1.91 1.14 -10.06
N ALA A 187 -1.95 1.59 -11.32
CA ALA A 187 -1.08 1.11 -12.40
C ALA A 187 0.23 1.91 -12.51
N LEU A 188 0.20 3.18 -12.13
CA LEU A 188 1.40 4.00 -12.02
C LEU A 188 1.26 4.91 -10.80
N PHE A 189 2.32 5.01 -10.01
CA PHE A 189 2.47 6.03 -8.99
C PHE A 189 3.82 6.70 -9.15
N HIS A 190 3.80 8.01 -9.29
CA HIS A 190 4.99 8.84 -9.32
C HIS A 190 4.86 9.93 -8.28
N ARG A 191 5.83 10.01 -7.36
CA ARG A 191 5.99 11.14 -6.44
C ARG A 191 7.36 11.77 -6.67
N SER A 192 7.35 13.04 -7.03
CA SER A 192 8.57 13.83 -7.13
C SER A 192 8.73 14.78 -5.96
N ALA A 193 9.95 14.84 -5.43
CA ALA A 193 10.32 15.73 -4.34
C ALA A 193 11.30 16.80 -4.85
N PRO A 194 11.15 18.08 -4.48
CA PRO A 194 12.12 19.10 -4.78
C PRO A 194 13.47 18.71 -4.16
N SER A 195 14.56 19.11 -4.82
CA SER A 195 15.93 18.75 -4.42
C SER A 195 16.29 19.13 -2.97
N THR A 196 15.59 20.09 -2.38
CA THR A 196 15.73 20.51 -0.97
C THR A 196 15.31 19.44 0.03
N LEU A 197 14.35 18.58 -0.31
CA LEU A 197 13.89 17.48 0.56
C LEU A 197 14.73 16.21 0.44
N GLN A 198 15.60 16.13 -0.58
CA GLN A 198 16.41 14.94 -0.84
C GLN A 198 17.67 14.89 0.04
N ASN A 199 18.08 16.01 0.65
CA ASN A 199 19.25 16.13 1.54
C ASN A 199 18.91 16.90 2.83
N PRO A 200 18.39 16.25 3.88
CA PRO A 200 18.06 16.92 5.16
C PRO A 200 19.29 17.31 6.01
N GLY A 201 20.47 17.45 5.40
CA GLY A 201 21.74 17.61 6.13
C GLY A 201 22.85 18.27 5.32
N THR A 202 22.71 19.57 5.07
CA THR A 202 23.80 20.55 4.96
C THR A 202 23.39 21.83 5.65
#